data_AF-A0A3N5P243-F1
#
_entry.id   AF-A0A3N5P243-F1
#
_cell.length_a   1.000
_cell.length_b   1.000
_cell.length_c   1.000
_cell.angle_alpha   90.00
_cell.angle_beta   90.00
_cell.angle_gamma   90.00
#
_symmetry.space_group_name_H-M   'P 1'
#
loop_
_entity.id
_entity.type
_entity.pdbx_description
1 polymer ?
#
loop_
_entity_poly.entity_id
_entity_poly.type
_entity_poly.pdbx_seq_one_letter_code
_entity_poly.pdbx_strand_id
1 'polypeptide(L)'
;MSPQSATIRIPQRRSYVPMAQKNNTGSSLSVSKVLKIIHQKAIALIFALSALLILGFWTTHETHKIAKDVELLQIEEGRLSTQYQDFSTQMDQLKARSRMEKMGKKMGLHPPTDRQTISFN
;
A
#
# COMPACT_ATOMS: atom_id res chain seq x y z
N MET A 1 100.31 27.86 -48.56
CA MET A 1 99.06 27.08 -48.35
C MET A 1 99.20 26.34 -47.04
N SER A 2 98.39 26.64 -46.02
CA SER A 2 98.43 25.95 -44.72
C SER A 2 97.46 24.77 -44.71
N PRO A 3 97.79 23.66 -44.02
CA PRO A 3 96.89 22.52 -43.93
C PRO A 3 95.72 22.84 -42.99
N GLN A 4 94.48 22.64 -43.46
CA GLN A 4 93.29 22.67 -42.60
C GLN A 4 93.10 21.29 -41.97
N SER A 5 93.19 21.21 -40.65
CA SER A 5 92.84 20.00 -39.91
C SER A 5 91.32 19.85 -39.84
N ALA A 6 90.81 18.70 -40.30
CA ALA A 6 89.41 18.33 -40.14
C ALA A 6 89.19 17.65 -38.78
N THR A 7 88.42 18.29 -37.90
CA THR A 7 88.05 17.74 -36.60
C THR A 7 86.74 16.96 -36.70
N ILE A 8 86.80 15.64 -36.54
CA ILE A 8 85.61 14.77 -36.52
C ILE A 8 84.99 14.82 -35.13
N ARG A 9 83.73 15.26 -35.02
CA ARG A 9 82.97 15.24 -33.76
C ARG A 9 82.35 13.87 -33.54
N ILE A 10 82.84 13.15 -32.54
CA ILE A 10 82.24 11.89 -32.09
C ILE A 10 81.03 12.21 -31.19
N PRO A 11 79.81 11.72 -31.49
CA PRO A 11 78.67 11.91 -30.61
C PRO A 11 78.87 11.13 -29.30
N GLN A 12 78.73 11.82 -28.17
CA GLN A 12 78.79 11.19 -26.85
C GLN A 12 77.56 10.29 -26.66
N ARG A 13 77.79 9.01 -26.32
CA ARG A 13 76.73 8.09 -25.90
C ARG A 13 76.06 8.65 -24.64
N ARG A 14 74.75 8.91 -24.69
CA ARG A 14 73.96 9.15 -23.48
C ARG A 14 73.98 7.90 -22.62
N SER A 15 74.44 8.02 -21.37
CA SER A 15 74.28 6.98 -20.35
C SER A 15 72.80 6.66 -20.20
N TYR A 16 72.43 5.42 -20.51
CA TYR A 16 71.08 4.90 -20.33
C TYR A 16 70.83 4.78 -18.82
N VAL A 17 70.00 5.66 -18.27
CA VAL A 17 69.45 5.51 -16.93
C VAL A 17 68.23 4.61 -17.06
N PRO A 18 68.20 3.42 -16.44
CA PRO A 18 67.00 2.59 -16.47
C PRO A 18 65.88 3.38 -15.79
N MET A 19 64.86 3.75 -16.56
CA MET A 19 63.62 4.23 -15.97
C MET A 19 63.06 3.08 -15.14
N ALA A 20 63.06 3.23 -13.82
CA ALA A 20 62.30 2.37 -12.94
C ALA A 20 60.83 2.55 -13.33
N GLN A 21 60.34 1.65 -14.19
CA GLN A 21 58.95 1.55 -14.55
C GLN A 21 58.20 1.18 -13.28
N LYS A 22 57.62 2.19 -12.63
CA LYS A 22 56.79 2.03 -11.45
C LYS A 22 55.52 1.30 -11.87
N ASN A 23 55.59 -0.02 -11.87
CA ASN A 23 54.47 -0.94 -11.99
C ASN A 23 53.65 -0.85 -10.70
N ASN A 24 52.85 0.21 -10.58
CA ASN A 24 51.76 0.26 -9.61
C ASN A 24 50.63 -0.67 -10.08
N THR A 25 50.92 -1.96 -10.22
CA THR A 25 49.91 -3.02 -10.25
C THR A 25 49.77 -3.61 -8.84
N GLY A 26 49.81 -2.74 -7.85
CA GLY A 26 49.36 -3.05 -6.50
C GLY A 26 47.89 -2.73 -6.43
N SER A 27 47.04 -3.75 -6.52
CA SER A 27 45.67 -3.68 -6.03
C SER A 27 45.73 -3.46 -4.51
N SER A 28 46.00 -2.23 -4.09
CA SER A 28 45.82 -1.84 -2.71
C SER A 28 44.32 -1.69 -2.50
N LEU A 29 43.67 -2.80 -2.15
CA LEU A 29 42.38 -2.78 -1.50
C LEU A 29 42.52 -1.93 -0.24
N SER A 30 42.28 -0.63 -0.40
CA SER A 30 42.35 0.32 0.69
C SER A 30 41.30 -0.10 1.70
N VAL A 31 41.74 -0.47 2.91
CA VAL A 31 40.86 -0.86 4.02
C VAL A 31 39.77 0.20 4.24
N SER A 32 40.09 1.47 3.98
CA SER A 32 39.13 2.59 4.01
C SER A 32 37.98 2.46 3.00
N LYS A 33 38.24 1.93 1.79
CA LYS A 33 37.21 1.68 0.78
C LYS A 33 36.32 0.50 1.18
N VAL A 34 36.91 -0.58 1.69
CA VAL A 34 36.16 -1.74 2.17
C VAL A 34 35.28 -1.38 3.37
N LEU A 35 35.81 -0.60 4.33
CA LEU A 35 35.07 -0.12 5.48
C LEU A 35 33.90 0.78 5.07
N LYS A 36 34.09 1.69 4.10
CA LYS A 36 33.01 2.52 3.55
C LYS A 36 31.91 1.68 2.89
N ILE A 37 32.26 0.65 2.14
CA ILE A 37 31.28 -0.25 1.50
C ILE A 37 30.48 -1.01 2.57
N ILE A 38 31.13 -1.55 3.59
CA ILE A 38 30.46 -2.25 4.70
C ILE A 38 29.52 -1.29 5.43
N HIS A 39 29.96 -0.07 5.72
CA HIS A 39 29.15 0.92 6.42
C HIS A 39 27.93 1.35 5.58
N GLN A 40 28.11 1.56 4.27
CA GLN A 40 26.99 1.86 3.38
C GLN A 40 25.99 0.71 3.28
N LYS A 41 26.45 -0.54 3.23
CA LYS A 41 25.56 -1.72 3.26
C LYS A 41 24.79 -1.82 4.58
N ALA A 42 25.43 -1.54 5.71
CA ALA A 42 24.78 -1.53 7.02
C ALA A 42 23.70 -0.44 7.09
N ILE A 43 24.00 0.78 6.62
CA ILE A 43 23.02 1.88 6.55
C ILE A 43 21.85 1.51 5.63
N ALA A 44 22.12 0.92 4.46
CA ALA A 44 21.07 0.48 3.54
C ALA A 44 20.17 -0.60 4.17
N LEU A 45 20.75 -1.52 4.93
CA LEU A 45 20.00 -2.58 5.62
C LEU A 45 19.12 -2.00 6.74
N ILE A 46 19.64 -1.07 7.54
CA ILE A 46 18.86 -0.35 8.55
C ILE A 46 17.72 0.43 7.90
N PHE A 47 18.01 1.13 6.79
CA PHE A 47 17.00 1.87 6.05
C PHE A 47 15.90 0.95 5.52
N ALA A 48 16.26 -0.16 4.89
CA ALA A 48 15.30 -1.16 4.40
C ALA A 48 14.43 -1.72 5.53
N LEU A 49 15.03 -2.05 6.69
CA LEU A 49 14.30 -2.51 7.87
C LEU A 49 13.34 -1.43 8.40
N SER A 50 13.79 -0.17 8.48
CA SER A 50 12.95 0.93 8.93
C SER A 50 11.76 1.17 7.99
N ALA A 51 11.97 1.10 6.67
CA ALA A 51 10.90 1.22 5.69
C ALA A 51 9.87 0.09 5.82
N LEU A 52 10.33 -1.15 6.01
CA LEU A 52 9.45 -2.30 6.28
C LEU A 52 8.61 -2.11 7.55
N LEU A 53 9.21 -1.60 8.63
CA LEU A 53 8.49 -1.33 9.87
C LEU A 53 7.45 -0.23 9.70
N ILE A 54 7.79 0.87 9.00
CA ILE A 54 6.86 1.96 8.73
C ILE A 54 5.69 1.48 7.86
N LEU A 55 5.98 0.73 6.79
CA LEU A 55 4.92 0.14 5.95
C LEU A 55 4.05 -0.83 6.73
N GLY A 56 4.64 -1.70 7.55
CA GLY A 56 3.91 -2.65 8.39
C GLY A 56 3.01 -1.95 9.41
N PHE A 57 3.52 -0.89 10.05
CA PHE A 57 2.75 -0.10 11.01
C PHE A 57 1.61 0.66 10.32
N TRP A 58 1.89 1.31 9.19
CA TRP A 58 0.87 2.04 8.42
C TRP A 58 -0.24 1.11 7.92
N THR A 59 0.12 -0.02 7.33
CA THR A 59 -0.86 -1.01 6.85
C THR A 59 -1.70 -1.58 7.97
N THR A 60 -1.10 -1.89 9.13
CA THR A 60 -1.84 -2.37 10.31
C THR A 60 -2.82 -1.31 10.82
N HIS A 61 -2.39 -0.04 10.86
CA HIS A 61 -3.24 1.07 11.28
C HIS A 61 -4.45 1.26 10.35
N GLU A 62 -4.23 1.31 9.03
CA GLU A 62 -5.31 1.41 8.04
C GLU A 62 -6.26 0.21 8.09
N THR A 63 -5.71 -1.01 8.23
CA THR A 63 -6.53 -2.23 8.36
C THR A 63 -7.41 -2.18 9.60
N HIS A 64 -6.87 -1.70 10.73
CA HIS A 64 -7.65 -1.57 11.96
C HIS A 64 -8.77 -0.53 11.84
N LYS A 65 -8.51 0.58 11.14
CA LYS A 65 -9.53 1.59 10.85
C LYS A 65 -10.65 1.02 9.98
N ILE A 66 -10.30 0.33 8.90
CA ILE A 66 -11.27 -0.32 8.01
C ILE A 66 -12.08 -1.38 8.77
N ALA A 67 -11.43 -2.17 9.63
CA ALA A 67 -12.12 -3.19 10.42
C ALA A 67 -13.20 -2.57 11.34
N LYS A 68 -12.91 -1.43 11.97
CA LYS A 68 -13.91 -0.69 12.77
C LYS A 68 -15.06 -0.15 11.92
N ASP A 69 -14.75 0.39 10.74
CA ASP A 69 -15.79 0.89 9.83
C ASP A 69 -16.71 -0.25 9.37
N VAL A 70 -16.15 -1.43 9.10
CA VAL A 70 -16.92 -2.64 8.76
C VAL A 70 -17.79 -3.11 9.94
N GLU A 71 -17.24 -3.11 11.15
CA GLU A 71 -18.00 -3.47 12.36
C GLU A 71 -19.20 -2.52 12.59
N LEU A 72 -19.00 -1.22 12.41
CA LEU A 72 -20.07 -0.23 12.49
C LEU A 72 -21.15 -0.47 11.43
N LEU A 73 -20.75 -0.76 10.19
CA LEU A 73 -21.68 -1.08 9.11
C LEU A 73 -22.50 -2.35 9.41
N GLN A 74 -21.88 -3.38 9.96
CA GLN A 74 -22.58 -4.62 10.36
C GLN A 74 -23.60 -4.38 11.48
N ILE A 75 -23.25 -3.56 12.47
CA ILE A 75 -24.18 -3.17 13.54
C ILE A 75 -25.37 -2.41 12.96
N GLU A 76 -25.12 -1.46 12.05
CA GLU A 76 -26.17 -0.67 11.44
C GLU A 76 -27.09 -1.53 10.54
N GLU A 77 -26.52 -2.49 9.79
CA GLU A 77 -27.28 -3.46 9.01
C GLU A 77 -28.19 -4.32 9.91
N GLY A 78 -27.66 -4.83 11.04
CA GLY A 78 -28.46 -5.57 12.01
C GLY A 78 -29.58 -4.73 12.63
N ARG A 79 -29.29 -3.46 12.94
CA ARG A 79 -30.29 -2.50 13.44
C ARG A 79 -31.39 -2.25 12.42
N LEU A 80 -31.02 -2.05 11.16
CA LEU A 80 -31.95 -1.80 10.06
C LEU A 80 -32.82 -3.03 9.77
N SER A 81 -32.23 -4.23 9.80
CA SER A 81 -32.95 -5.50 9.66
C SER A 81 -34.01 -5.68 10.76
N THR A 82 -33.64 -5.39 12.01
CA THR A 82 -34.57 -5.43 13.14
C THR A 82 -35.72 -4.43 12.95
N GLN A 83 -35.42 -3.19 12.56
CA GLN A 83 -36.44 -2.18 12.29
C GLN A 83 -37.39 -2.60 11.15
N TYR A 84 -36.85 -3.21 10.10
CA TYR A 84 -37.64 -3.72 8.99
C TYR A 84 -38.57 -4.84 9.45
N GLN A 85 -38.10 -5.76 10.29
CA GLN A 85 -38.90 -6.85 10.83
C GLN A 85 -40.02 -6.33 11.76
N ASP A 86 -39.74 -5.34 12.60
CA ASP A 86 -40.75 -4.67 13.42
C ASP A 86 -41.81 -3.99 12.56
N PHE A 87 -41.38 -3.26 11.53
CA PHE A 87 -42.30 -2.60 10.59
C PHE A 87 -43.17 -3.62 9.84
N SER A 88 -42.57 -4.72 9.36
CA SER A 88 -43.31 -5.82 8.72
C SER A 88 -44.35 -6.40 9.67
N THR A 89 -43.98 -6.65 10.93
CA THR A 89 -44.89 -7.19 11.95
C THR A 89 -46.05 -6.23 12.23
N GLN A 90 -45.78 -4.92 12.32
CA GLN A 90 -46.83 -3.90 12.48
C GLN A 90 -47.75 -3.83 11.27
N MET A 91 -47.19 -3.92 10.06
CA MET A 91 -47.96 -3.95 8.81
C MET A 91 -48.86 -5.18 8.75
N ASP A 92 -48.36 -6.36 9.14
CA ASP A 92 -49.14 -7.59 9.19
C ASP A 92 -50.26 -7.50 10.24
N GLN A 93 -49.99 -6.88 11.39
CA GLN A 93 -51.02 -6.59 12.41
C GLN A 93 -52.07 -5.57 11.93
N LEU A 94 -51.70 -4.62 11.09
CA LEU A 94 -52.62 -3.67 10.45
C LEU A 94 -53.49 -4.35 9.39
N LYS A 95 -52.88 -5.21 8.57
CA LYS A 95 -53.56 -6.02 7.57
C LYS A 95 -54.38 -7.16 8.17
N ALA A 96 -54.17 -7.48 9.45
CA ALA A 96 -54.95 -8.50 10.13
C ALA A 96 -56.44 -8.17 10.02
N ARG A 97 -57.15 -9.03 9.29
CA ARG A 97 -58.56 -8.88 8.91
C ARG A 97 -59.45 -8.58 10.11
N SER A 98 -59.17 -9.18 11.27
CA SER A 98 -59.91 -8.96 12.52
C SER A 98 -59.82 -7.51 13.03
N ARG A 99 -58.68 -6.84 12.84
CA ARG A 99 -58.46 -5.45 13.25
C ARG A 99 -59.17 -4.50 12.30
N MET A 100 -59.07 -4.74 10.99
CA MET A 100 -59.83 -3.99 9.98
C MET A 100 -61.34 -4.17 10.15
N GLU A 101 -61.82 -5.37 10.45
CA GLU A 101 -63.25 -5.62 10.68
C GLU A 101 -63.76 -4.94 11.95
N LYS A 102 -62.97 -4.95 13.03
CA LYS A 102 -63.29 -4.23 14.27
C LYS A 102 -63.30 -2.71 14.07
N MET A 103 -62.38 -2.18 13.24
CA MET A 103 -62.32 -0.76 12.90
C MET A 103 -63.47 -0.35 11.98
N GLY A 104 -63.80 -1.18 10.99
CA GLY A 104 -64.97 -1.01 10.13
C GLY A 104 -66.26 -0.94 10.95
N LYS A 105 -66.47 -1.88 11.88
CA LYS A 105 -67.61 -1.86 12.81
C LYS A 105 -67.66 -0.58 13.65
N LYS A 106 -66.52 -0.10 14.17
CA LYS A 106 -66.46 1.19 14.91
C LYS A 106 -66.81 2.40 14.05
N MET A 107 -66.48 2.36 12.77
CA MET A 107 -66.80 3.42 11.81
C MET A 107 -68.22 3.29 11.23
N GLY A 108 -69.03 2.33 11.71
CA GLY A 108 -70.36 2.04 11.17
C GLY A 108 -70.34 1.40 9.78
N LEU A 109 -69.17 0.93 9.33
CA LEU A 109 -69.01 0.24 8.05
C LEU A 109 -69.43 -1.22 8.24
N HIS A 110 -70.42 -1.63 7.46
CA HIS A 110 -70.83 -3.02 7.36
C HIS A 110 -69.94 -3.77 6.36
N PRO A 111 -69.75 -5.08 6.54
CA PRO A 111 -69.03 -5.88 5.56
C PRO A 111 -69.70 -5.73 4.18
N PRO A 112 -68.91 -5.64 3.10
CA PRO A 112 -69.45 -5.49 1.76
C PRO A 112 -70.38 -6.68 1.47
N THR A 113 -71.59 -6.40 1.00
CA THR A 113 -72.52 -7.42 0.52
C THR A 113 -71.88 -8.15 -0.67
N ASP A 114 -72.14 -9.44 -0.89
CA ASP A 114 -71.49 -10.27 -1.93
C ASP A 114 -71.44 -9.66 -3.36
N ARG A 115 -72.32 -8.68 -3.64
CA ARG A 115 -72.34 -7.90 -4.90
C ARG A 115 -71.29 -6.79 -5.00
N GLN A 116 -70.58 -6.47 -3.92
CA GLN A 116 -69.59 -5.39 -3.82
C GLN A 116 -68.14 -5.90 -3.75
N THR A 117 -67.95 -7.20 -3.56
CA THR A 117 -66.64 -7.86 -3.62
C THR A 117 -66.24 -8.10 -5.08
N ILE A 118 -65.21 -7.40 -5.54
CA ILE A 118 -64.58 -7.65 -6.83
C ILE A 118 -63.54 -8.77 -6.60
N SER A 119 -63.85 -9.98 -7.06
CA SER A 119 -62.89 -11.07 -7.12
C SER A 119 -62.03 -10.91 -8.37
N PHE A 120 -60.74 -10.63 -8.20
CA PHE A 120 -59.77 -10.75 -9.29
C PHE A 120 -59.26 -12.19 -9.30
N ASN A 121 -59.59 -12.90 -10.39
CA ASN A 121 -59.04 -14.22 -10.73
C ASN A 121 -57.64 -14.04 -11.32
#